data_AF-A0A966DNC1-F1
#
_entry.id   AF-A0A966DNC1-F1
#
_cell.length_a   1.000
_cell.length_b   1.000
_cell.length_c   1.000
_cell.angle_alpha   90.00
_cell.angle_beta   90.00
_cell.angle_gamma   90.00
#
_symmetry.space_group_name_H-M   'P 1'
#
loop_
_entity.id
_entity.type
_entity.pdbx_description
1 polymer ?
#
loop_
_entity_poly.entity_id
_entity_poly.type
_entity_poly.pdbx_seq_one_letter_code
_entity_poly.pdbx_strand_id
1 'polypeptide(L)'
;MKTIPLLLCFLMAGLSSADAAEHLWDDFNAYPEGDLPGQLGWTSAAWLGTQPALVTGERAWSWPRSMKLPWHADGTAAVFTNFASTYTPNEHPVIRCSARLWLANTNTPFRIGLRNSAAGHFLVFTNTSGYGAFGFQYHDVVFVPLETNRFTDVTFYYNRSNNTYRLDYAFSNRLIWATSDSAATHTQFNQFVAHRPDTGADTHDLYLDNVSVQTFPPHVWAWWRCDPVAEQVLVEQTGAFYPGGRMYTLYEGLPGSSDPVWDGVADYRNAGACRQLVGYPAAPMLPTPASTNWTVEAAVRMPPGAGTVAFLDWGTVQGFDTNGAWISVGYSAPQTSIYVNVRDAQESTDNYHYFLLRSFRPTGRWQHVAVVKSNATALLYVDYQLVTSQVLNAYADGAYAFAVSSHASLGQTLNQGNNAGPDTDIDEVRVSGKALVPSEFLQPGQPLIVAINNSPTNSTWELTAKCILDKSYYLEAAPAPGPAADWQMIPGSGFTSAFTFDFVDVTNTAPATRSIRLRRLD
;
A
#
# COMPACT_ATOMS: atom_id res chain seq x y z
N MET A 1 -38.65 -3.08 14.63
CA MET A 1 -37.73 -2.12 15.28
C MET A 1 -36.29 -2.54 15.01
N LYS A 2 -35.62 -1.91 14.04
CA LYS A 2 -34.17 -1.99 13.78
C LYS A 2 -33.75 -0.68 13.10
N THR A 3 -33.60 0.37 13.89
CA THR A 3 -33.13 1.70 13.46
C THR A 3 -31.93 2.09 14.31
N ILE A 4 -30.90 1.24 14.30
CA ILE A 4 -29.60 1.46 14.96
C ILE A 4 -28.36 1.24 14.02
N PRO A 5 -28.40 1.35 12.67
CA PRO A 5 -27.15 1.48 11.90
C PRO A 5 -26.72 2.94 11.65
N LEU A 6 -27.66 3.89 11.52
CA LEU A 6 -27.35 5.25 11.04
C LEU A 6 -26.59 6.14 12.03
N LEU A 7 -26.82 5.97 13.35
CA LEU A 7 -26.22 6.85 14.35
C LEU A 7 -24.71 6.60 14.53
N LEU A 8 -24.24 5.38 14.24
CA LEU A 8 -22.82 5.04 14.34
C LEU A 8 -22.01 5.62 13.18
N CYS A 9 -22.56 5.65 11.96
CA CYS A 9 -21.89 6.23 10.79
C CYS A 9 -21.78 7.76 10.87
N PHE A 10 -22.81 8.44 11.39
CA PHE A 10 -22.80 9.90 11.56
C PHE A 10 -21.74 10.40 12.56
N LEU A 11 -21.42 9.61 13.60
CA LEU A 11 -20.35 9.93 14.57
C LEU A 11 -18.94 9.68 14.02
N MET A 12 -18.80 8.92 12.91
CA MET A 12 -17.51 8.62 12.28
C MET A 12 -17.14 9.56 11.12
N ALA A 13 -18.02 10.51 10.77
CA ALA A 13 -17.82 11.46 9.67
C ALA A 13 -16.83 12.61 9.99
N GLY A 14 -16.34 12.72 11.23
CA GLY A 14 -15.54 13.87 11.68
C GLY A 14 -14.04 13.65 11.86
N LEU A 15 -13.50 12.46 11.56
CA LEU A 15 -12.11 12.12 11.91
C LEU A 15 -11.39 11.52 10.70
N SER A 16 -10.26 12.15 10.36
CA SER A 16 -9.36 11.79 9.27
C SER A 16 -8.96 10.32 9.31
N SER A 17 -8.96 9.66 8.16
CA SER A 17 -8.34 8.35 8.00
C SER A 17 -6.84 8.45 8.28
N ALA A 18 -6.29 7.43 8.95
CA ALA A 18 -4.84 7.27 9.09
C ALA A 18 -4.31 6.60 7.82
N ASP A 19 -4.36 7.33 6.70
CA ASP A 19 -3.80 6.90 5.42
C ASP A 19 -2.29 7.17 5.37
N ALA A 20 -1.57 6.47 4.49
CA ALA A 20 -0.24 6.90 4.09
C ALA A 20 -0.38 8.25 3.38
N ALA A 21 0.35 9.27 3.86
CA ALA A 21 0.38 10.53 3.14
C ALA A 21 1.24 10.35 1.88
N GLU A 22 0.58 10.27 0.74
CA GLU A 22 1.18 10.22 -0.58
C GLU A 22 1.53 11.63 -1.03
N HIS A 23 2.77 12.02 -0.77
CA HIS A 23 3.32 13.33 -1.13
C HIS A 23 3.56 13.46 -2.63
N LEU A 24 3.84 12.34 -3.29
CA LEU A 24 4.03 12.23 -4.73
C LEU A 24 3.62 10.81 -5.16
N TRP A 25 2.83 10.73 -6.22
CA TRP A 25 2.67 9.55 -7.06
C TRP A 25 2.55 10.02 -8.51
N ASP A 26 3.39 9.49 -9.38
CA ASP A 26 3.37 9.85 -10.79
C ASP A 26 3.85 8.69 -11.67
N ASP A 27 2.97 8.22 -12.53
CA ASP A 27 3.23 7.25 -13.60
C ASP A 27 3.35 7.93 -14.97
N PHE A 28 3.24 9.26 -15.02
CA PHE A 28 3.33 10.14 -16.18
C PHE A 28 2.31 9.87 -17.31
N ASN A 29 1.37 8.93 -17.12
CA ASN A 29 0.45 8.50 -18.16
C ASN A 29 -0.62 9.53 -18.48
N ALA A 30 -1.03 10.29 -17.46
CA ALA A 30 -2.01 11.35 -17.60
C ALA A 30 -1.49 12.56 -18.41
N TYR A 31 -0.17 12.74 -18.52
CA TYR A 31 0.42 13.91 -19.17
C TYR A 31 0.62 13.72 -20.66
N PRO A 32 0.45 14.77 -21.48
CA PRO A 32 0.87 14.73 -22.88
C PRO A 32 2.40 14.60 -23.00
N GLU A 33 2.88 14.09 -24.13
CA GLU A 33 4.32 14.11 -24.42
C GLU A 33 4.84 15.55 -24.59
N GLY A 34 6.06 15.81 -24.15
CA GLY A 34 6.69 17.14 -24.17
C GLY A 34 7.35 17.49 -22.85
N ASP A 35 7.55 18.79 -22.59
CA ASP A 35 8.22 19.26 -21.37
C ASP A 35 7.42 18.87 -20.10
N LEU A 36 8.11 18.28 -19.13
CA LEU A 36 7.55 17.98 -17.82
C LEU A 36 7.38 19.25 -16.96
N PRO A 37 8.31 20.24 -16.98
CA PRO A 37 8.09 21.52 -16.34
C PRO A 37 6.88 22.24 -16.97
N GLY A 38 5.79 22.31 -16.22
CA GLY A 38 4.48 22.73 -16.72
C GLY A 38 3.35 21.81 -16.27
N GLN A 39 3.67 20.58 -15.88
CA GLN A 39 2.74 19.68 -15.20
C GLN A 39 2.63 20.03 -13.71
N LEU A 40 1.49 19.70 -13.10
CA LEU A 40 1.17 20.11 -11.72
C LEU A 40 2.25 19.61 -10.74
N GLY A 41 2.87 20.54 -10.01
CA GLY A 41 3.88 20.26 -9.00
C GLY A 41 5.29 20.02 -9.53
N TRP A 42 5.48 19.86 -10.85
CA TRP A 42 6.79 19.71 -11.50
C TRP A 42 7.34 21.04 -11.99
N THR A 43 8.63 21.27 -11.71
CA THR A 43 9.33 22.50 -12.04
C THR A 43 10.71 22.22 -12.63
N SER A 44 11.22 23.18 -13.39
CA SER A 44 12.62 23.18 -13.83
C SER A 44 13.52 23.66 -12.68
N ALA A 45 14.78 23.21 -12.70
CA ALA A 45 15.78 23.60 -11.72
C ALA A 45 17.08 24.02 -12.42
N ALA A 46 17.15 25.29 -12.84
CA ALA A 46 18.29 25.86 -13.55
C ALA A 46 19.64 25.73 -12.81
N TRP A 47 19.60 25.55 -11.48
CA TRP A 47 20.79 25.32 -10.64
C TRP A 47 21.28 23.86 -10.65
N LEU A 48 20.52 22.93 -11.24
CA LEU A 48 20.92 21.55 -11.51
C LEU A 48 21.25 21.35 -13.00
N GLY A 49 20.41 21.88 -13.88
CA GLY A 49 20.64 21.85 -15.32
C GLY A 49 19.74 22.84 -16.05
N THR A 50 20.14 23.26 -17.25
CA THR A 50 19.38 24.28 -18.00
C THR A 50 18.24 23.68 -18.82
N GLN A 51 18.24 22.37 -19.07
CA GLN A 51 17.21 21.70 -19.85
C GLN A 51 16.12 21.05 -18.99
N PRO A 52 14.86 21.08 -19.48
CA PRO A 52 13.75 20.39 -18.83
C PRO A 52 13.82 18.88 -19.06
N ALA A 53 13.35 18.10 -18.08
CA ALA A 53 12.93 16.72 -18.35
C ALA A 53 11.68 16.70 -19.24
N LEU A 54 11.44 15.56 -19.88
CA LEU A 54 10.35 15.35 -20.83
C LEU A 54 9.43 14.22 -20.37
N VAL A 55 8.15 14.29 -20.69
CA VAL A 55 7.24 13.13 -20.74
C VAL A 55 7.35 12.50 -22.13
N THR A 56 7.53 11.18 -22.19
CA THR A 56 7.73 10.47 -23.46
C THR A 56 7.08 9.08 -23.46
N GLY A 57 6.66 8.61 -24.65
CA GLY A 57 6.29 7.23 -24.91
C GLY A 57 7.42 6.34 -25.46
N GLU A 58 8.67 6.83 -25.55
CA GLU A 58 9.81 6.05 -26.07
C GLU A 58 10.08 4.77 -25.26
N ARG A 59 9.99 4.87 -23.94
CA ARG A 59 10.15 3.77 -22.98
C ARG A 59 9.25 4.06 -21.78
N ALA A 60 8.43 3.11 -21.38
CA ALA A 60 7.58 3.22 -20.21
C ALA A 60 7.48 1.86 -19.52
N TRP A 61 7.46 1.87 -18.20
CA TRP A 61 7.16 0.70 -17.39
C TRP A 61 5.64 0.52 -17.27
N SER A 62 4.94 1.55 -16.83
CA SER A 62 3.47 1.62 -16.80
C SER A 62 2.98 2.25 -18.10
N TRP A 63 3.06 1.54 -19.23
CA TRP A 63 2.62 2.04 -20.54
C TRP A 63 1.38 2.97 -20.47
N PRO A 64 1.34 4.12 -21.18
CA PRO A 64 2.21 4.50 -22.30
C PRO A 64 3.45 5.33 -22.01
N ARG A 65 3.55 6.03 -20.88
CA ARG A 65 4.50 7.14 -20.75
C ARG A 65 5.40 6.99 -19.54
N SER A 66 6.51 7.72 -19.57
CA SER A 66 7.43 7.88 -18.45
C SER A 66 8.10 9.26 -18.51
N MET A 67 8.86 9.59 -17.46
CA MET A 67 9.77 10.72 -17.49
C MET A 67 11.09 10.33 -18.15
N LYS A 68 11.54 11.16 -19.10
CA LYS A 68 12.86 11.11 -19.74
C LYS A 68 13.69 12.31 -19.30
N LEU A 69 14.91 12.04 -18.88
CA LEU A 69 15.96 13.03 -18.64
C LEU A 69 16.95 12.90 -19.80
N PRO A 70 16.75 13.66 -20.91
CA PRO A 70 17.65 13.58 -22.06
C PRO A 70 19.09 13.95 -21.73
N TRP A 71 20.05 13.45 -22.52
CA TRP A 71 21.38 14.03 -22.51
C TRP A 71 21.39 15.45 -23.05
N HIS A 72 21.98 16.36 -22.29
CA HIS A 72 22.31 17.70 -22.72
C HIS A 72 23.63 18.14 -22.09
N ALA A 73 24.37 18.97 -22.82
CA ALA A 73 25.66 19.52 -22.38
C ALA A 73 25.56 20.45 -21.16
N ASP A 74 24.34 20.88 -20.80
CA ASP A 74 24.10 21.75 -19.64
C ASP A 74 23.34 21.02 -18.52
N GLY A 75 23.21 19.70 -18.62
CA GLY A 75 22.43 18.87 -17.70
C GLY A 75 20.91 19.03 -17.86
N THR A 76 20.18 18.03 -17.36
CA THR A 76 18.73 17.97 -17.44
C THR A 76 18.13 17.59 -16.10
N ALA A 77 17.13 18.32 -15.64
CA ALA A 77 16.52 18.09 -14.32
C ALA A 77 15.00 18.25 -14.31
N ALA A 78 14.38 17.55 -13.37
CA ALA A 78 13.00 17.75 -12.93
C ALA A 78 12.96 17.78 -11.40
N VAL A 79 12.22 18.75 -10.86
CA VAL A 79 12.02 18.88 -9.42
C VAL A 79 10.54 18.98 -9.13
N PHE A 80 10.03 18.02 -8.36
CA PHE A 80 8.69 18.08 -7.81
C PHE A 80 8.72 18.82 -6.48
N THR A 81 7.92 19.88 -6.35
CA THR A 81 7.95 20.80 -5.20
C THR A 81 6.63 20.86 -4.43
N ASN A 82 5.62 20.10 -4.83
CA ASN A 82 4.28 20.18 -4.26
C ASN A 82 4.11 19.28 -3.02
N PHE A 83 5.13 19.22 -2.16
CA PHE A 83 5.00 18.62 -0.83
C PHE A 83 5.94 19.27 0.16
N ALA A 84 5.58 19.17 1.44
CA ALA A 84 6.44 19.53 2.55
C ALA A 84 6.24 18.48 3.65
N SER A 85 7.25 17.64 3.84
CA SER A 85 7.27 16.59 4.85
C SER A 85 8.16 17.00 6.00
N THR A 86 7.60 17.13 7.20
CA THR A 86 8.33 17.49 8.43
C THR A 86 8.06 16.46 9.51
N TYR A 87 9.09 15.73 9.91
CA TYR A 87 8.97 14.76 11.00
C TYR A 87 8.65 15.48 12.31
N THR A 88 7.57 15.03 12.94
CA THR A 88 7.26 15.32 14.34
C THR A 88 7.18 14.00 15.11
N PRO A 89 7.32 14.00 16.45
CA PRO A 89 7.15 12.78 17.25
C PRO A 89 5.79 12.08 17.07
N ASN A 90 4.82 12.75 16.44
CA ASN A 90 3.48 12.23 16.15
C ASN A 90 3.35 11.63 14.73
N GLU A 91 4.44 11.48 13.97
CA GLU A 91 4.46 10.86 12.65
C GLU A 91 5.27 9.56 12.64
N HIS A 92 5.01 8.67 11.68
CA HIS A 92 5.95 7.58 11.44
C HIS A 92 7.28 8.19 11.03
N PRO A 93 8.40 7.77 11.64
CA PRO A 93 9.66 8.43 11.40
C PRO A 93 10.21 8.14 10.00
N VAL A 94 9.78 7.04 9.38
CA VAL A 94 10.23 6.64 8.04
C VAL A 94 9.47 7.39 6.94
N ILE A 95 10.22 8.02 6.04
CA ILE A 95 9.78 8.41 4.70
C ILE A 95 10.26 7.37 3.69
N ARG A 96 9.38 6.96 2.78
CA ARG A 96 9.67 6.05 1.66
C ARG A 96 9.71 6.85 0.36
N CYS A 97 10.68 6.55 -0.49
CA CYS A 97 10.68 6.99 -1.87
C CYS A 97 11.00 5.81 -2.79
N SER A 98 10.24 5.69 -3.88
CA SER A 98 10.45 4.63 -4.88
C SER A 98 10.36 5.18 -6.30
N ALA A 99 11.07 4.55 -7.22
CA ALA A 99 10.97 4.80 -8.65
C ALA A 99 11.40 3.55 -9.45
N ARG A 100 10.88 3.42 -10.67
CA ARG A 100 11.41 2.50 -11.69
C ARG A 100 12.45 3.25 -12.51
N LEU A 101 13.70 2.80 -12.41
CA LEU A 101 14.86 3.39 -13.06
C LEU A 101 15.26 2.58 -14.29
N TRP A 102 15.37 3.22 -15.45
CA TRP A 102 15.98 2.62 -16.65
C TRP A 102 17.28 3.35 -17.01
N LEU A 103 18.33 2.57 -17.25
CA LEU A 103 19.65 3.05 -17.68
C LEU A 103 20.06 2.34 -18.96
N ALA A 104 20.59 3.07 -19.95
CA ALA A 104 21.21 2.44 -21.12
C ALA A 104 22.60 1.89 -20.81
N ASN A 105 23.33 2.59 -19.95
CA ASN A 105 24.72 2.35 -19.61
C ASN A 105 24.90 2.51 -18.09
N THR A 106 25.73 1.66 -17.49
CA THR A 106 26.05 1.75 -16.06
C THR A 106 26.81 3.03 -15.73
N ASN A 107 27.45 3.68 -16.70
CA ASN A 107 28.15 4.95 -16.50
C ASN A 107 27.28 6.19 -16.75
N THR A 108 26.00 6.03 -17.08
CA THR A 108 25.11 7.19 -17.26
C THR A 108 25.01 7.95 -15.94
N PRO A 109 25.44 9.23 -15.87
CA PRO A 109 25.39 10.01 -14.64
C PRO A 109 23.93 10.30 -14.24
N PHE A 110 23.59 10.11 -12.97
CA PHE A 110 22.26 10.45 -12.46
C PHE A 110 22.30 10.78 -10.97
N ARG A 111 21.26 11.49 -10.52
CA ARG A 111 20.93 11.79 -9.12
C ARG A 111 19.42 11.78 -8.96
N ILE A 112 18.91 10.92 -8.07
CA ILE A 112 17.47 10.79 -7.79
C ILE A 112 17.30 10.77 -6.28
N GLY A 113 16.43 11.60 -5.72
CA GLY A 113 16.37 11.70 -4.28
C GLY A 113 15.43 12.76 -3.71
N LEU A 114 15.53 12.93 -2.39
CA LEU A 114 14.81 13.93 -1.63
C LEU A 114 15.73 15.08 -1.24
N ARG A 115 15.21 16.30 -1.21
CA ARG A 115 15.96 17.49 -0.82
C ARG A 115 15.18 18.36 0.17
N ASN A 116 15.92 18.94 1.10
CA ASN A 116 15.50 20.11 1.85
C ASN A 116 16.03 21.36 1.15
N SER A 117 15.16 22.15 0.52
CA SER A 117 15.58 23.33 -0.23
C SER A 117 16.15 24.45 0.65
N ALA A 118 15.73 24.57 1.91
CA ALA A 118 16.18 25.62 2.82
C ALA A 118 17.58 25.34 3.38
N ALA A 119 17.85 24.08 3.74
CA ALA A 119 19.14 23.66 4.30
C ALA A 119 20.13 23.15 3.24
N GLY A 120 19.66 22.87 2.02
CA GLY A 120 20.49 22.37 0.91
C GLY A 120 20.89 20.90 1.04
N HIS A 121 20.34 20.15 2.00
CA HIS A 121 20.64 18.73 2.19
C HIS A 121 19.93 17.85 1.16
N PHE A 122 20.61 16.79 0.71
CA PHE A 122 20.10 15.83 -0.26
C PHE A 122 20.27 14.42 0.29
N LEU A 123 19.21 13.63 0.27
CA LEU A 123 19.28 12.18 0.36
C LEU A 123 19.13 11.64 -1.06
N VAL A 124 20.18 11.02 -1.61
CA VAL A 124 20.22 10.75 -3.05
C VAL A 124 20.78 9.37 -3.37
N PHE A 125 20.18 8.72 -4.36
CA PHE A 125 20.77 7.61 -5.10
C PHE A 125 21.41 8.16 -6.38
N THR A 126 22.70 7.88 -6.58
CA THR A 126 23.50 8.48 -7.65
C THR A 126 24.43 7.47 -8.30
N ASN A 127 24.87 7.76 -9.53
CA ASN A 127 25.92 7.00 -10.17
C ASN A 127 27.31 7.40 -9.63
N THR A 128 28.18 6.41 -9.41
CA THR A 128 29.61 6.59 -9.13
C THR A 128 30.38 5.47 -9.81
N SER A 129 31.04 5.79 -10.93
CA SER A 129 31.95 4.89 -11.66
C SER A 129 31.34 3.52 -12.02
N GLY A 130 30.11 3.51 -12.54
CA GLY A 130 29.42 2.28 -12.94
C GLY A 130 28.57 1.62 -11.83
N TYR A 131 28.61 2.17 -10.62
CA TYR A 131 27.84 1.69 -9.47
C TYR A 131 26.83 2.73 -9.01
N GLY A 132 25.76 2.28 -8.38
CA GLY A 132 24.86 3.12 -7.61
C GLY A 132 25.41 3.34 -6.21
N ALA A 133 25.40 4.58 -5.73
CA ALA A 133 25.73 4.98 -4.37
C ALA A 133 24.52 5.69 -3.74
N PHE A 134 24.26 5.45 -2.44
CA PHE A 134 23.12 6.03 -1.71
C PHE A 134 23.56 6.60 -0.36
N GLY A 135 23.09 7.82 -0.05
CA GLY A 135 23.36 8.50 1.21
C GLY A 135 23.10 10.00 1.17
N PHE A 136 23.57 10.71 2.18
CA PHE A 136 23.53 12.18 2.24
C PHE A 136 24.77 12.83 1.62
N GLN A 137 25.90 12.11 1.67
CA GLN A 137 27.14 12.46 0.99
C GLN A 137 27.46 11.40 -0.07
N TYR A 138 28.25 11.79 -1.08
CA TYR A 138 28.59 10.97 -2.24
C TYR A 138 29.33 9.65 -1.92
N HIS A 139 29.68 9.41 -0.66
CA HIS A 139 30.56 8.32 -0.25
C HIS A 139 29.98 7.40 0.82
N ASP A 140 28.72 7.60 1.25
CA ASP A 140 28.37 7.17 2.59
C ASP A 140 28.39 5.65 2.83
N VAL A 141 27.96 4.73 1.94
CA VAL A 141 27.89 3.31 2.41
C VAL A 141 27.89 2.16 1.41
N VAL A 142 27.16 2.20 0.30
CA VAL A 142 26.93 0.98 -0.53
C VAL A 142 27.10 1.23 -2.01
N PHE A 143 27.92 0.39 -2.64
CA PHE A 143 28.06 0.30 -4.09
C PHE A 143 27.18 -0.83 -4.63
N VAL A 144 26.17 -0.46 -5.42
CA VAL A 144 25.24 -1.39 -6.05
C VAL A 144 25.60 -1.54 -7.53
N PRO A 145 25.83 -2.77 -8.04
CA PRO A 145 25.98 -2.97 -9.48
C PRO A 145 24.70 -2.54 -10.20
N LEU A 146 24.82 -1.56 -11.09
CA LEU A 146 23.68 -1.04 -11.84
C LEU A 146 23.28 -1.98 -12.97
N GLU A 147 21.98 -2.10 -13.15
CA GLU A 147 21.38 -2.84 -14.24
C GLU A 147 21.06 -1.91 -15.40
N THR A 148 21.24 -2.42 -16.62
CA THR A 148 21.04 -1.66 -17.85
C THR A 148 20.03 -2.33 -18.76
N ASN A 149 19.45 -1.55 -19.67
CA ASN A 149 18.52 -1.99 -20.71
C ASN A 149 17.23 -2.62 -20.18
N ARG A 150 16.89 -2.36 -18.91
CA ARG A 150 15.60 -2.69 -18.30
C ARG A 150 15.24 -1.68 -17.22
N PHE A 151 13.96 -1.60 -16.88
CA PHE A 151 13.52 -0.88 -15.68
C PHE A 151 13.84 -1.72 -14.45
N THR A 152 14.42 -1.07 -13.45
CA THR A 152 14.80 -1.68 -12.18
C THR A 152 14.17 -0.89 -11.04
N ASP A 153 13.65 -1.59 -10.04
CA ASP A 153 13.10 -0.95 -8.85
C ASP A 153 14.21 -0.33 -7.99
N VAL A 154 13.99 0.91 -7.59
CA VAL A 154 14.82 1.61 -6.61
C VAL A 154 13.89 2.11 -5.54
N THR A 155 14.01 1.56 -4.33
CA THR A 155 13.24 1.99 -3.17
C THR A 155 14.19 2.32 -2.05
N PHE A 156 14.11 3.53 -1.50
CA PHE A 156 14.88 3.91 -0.34
C PHE A 156 14.01 4.45 0.78
N TYR A 157 14.49 4.21 2.00
CA TYR A 157 13.81 4.57 3.22
C TYR A 157 14.75 5.40 4.08
N TYR A 158 14.19 6.40 4.75
CA TYR A 158 14.95 7.20 5.70
C TYR A 158 14.15 7.45 6.98
N ASN A 159 14.75 7.08 8.10
CA ASN A 159 14.20 7.24 9.42
C ASN A 159 14.64 8.59 9.99
N ARG A 160 13.70 9.53 9.94
CA ARG A 160 13.88 10.94 10.35
C ARG A 160 14.03 11.11 11.88
N SER A 161 13.88 10.06 12.69
CA SER A 161 14.06 10.14 14.15
C SER A 161 15.47 9.77 14.63
N ASN A 162 16.18 8.93 13.87
CA ASN A 162 17.48 8.38 14.30
C ASN A 162 18.55 8.42 13.22
N ASN A 163 18.29 9.10 12.10
CA ASN A 163 19.23 9.30 11.00
C ASN A 163 19.72 8.00 10.33
N THR A 164 18.88 6.95 10.37
CA THR A 164 19.18 5.70 9.66
C THR A 164 18.49 5.66 8.30
N TYR A 165 19.08 4.99 7.33
CA TYR A 165 18.49 4.77 6.01
C TYR A 165 18.73 3.36 5.51
N ARG A 166 17.97 3.00 4.48
CA ARG A 166 17.96 1.69 3.83
C ARG A 166 17.77 1.88 2.33
N LEU A 167 18.34 0.98 1.54
CA LEU A 167 18.15 0.90 0.09
C LEU A 167 17.82 -0.52 -0.34
N ASP A 168 16.69 -0.65 -1.03
CA ASP A 168 16.36 -1.79 -1.86
C ASP A 168 16.56 -1.43 -3.33
N TYR A 169 17.24 -2.31 -4.06
CA TYR A 169 17.47 -2.15 -5.49
C TYR A 169 17.21 -3.48 -6.18
N ALA A 170 16.39 -3.50 -7.23
CA ALA A 170 15.98 -4.72 -7.92
C ALA A 170 15.40 -5.77 -6.96
N PHE A 171 14.71 -5.34 -5.90
CA PHE A 171 14.17 -6.22 -4.84
C PHE A 171 15.21 -7.05 -4.10
N SER A 172 16.47 -6.66 -4.21
CA SER A 172 17.56 -7.18 -3.40
C SER A 172 17.86 -6.15 -2.33
N ASN A 173 17.80 -6.56 -1.06
CA ASN A 173 18.17 -5.74 0.08
C ASN A 173 19.66 -5.39 -0.02
N ARG A 174 19.97 -4.24 -0.62
CA ARG A 174 21.35 -3.82 -0.88
C ARG A 174 21.98 -3.15 0.33
N LEU A 175 21.17 -2.45 1.11
CA LEU A 175 21.58 -1.80 2.34
C LEU A 175 20.48 -1.98 3.37
N ILE A 176 20.79 -2.74 4.44
CA ILE A 176 19.98 -2.78 5.67
C ILE A 176 19.96 -1.39 6.35
N TRP A 177 19.12 -1.21 7.38
CA TRP A 177 19.14 0.00 8.19
C TRP A 177 20.55 0.32 8.71
N ALA A 178 21.14 1.39 8.19
CA ALA A 178 22.47 1.89 8.54
C ALA A 178 22.37 3.35 9.00
N THR A 179 23.18 3.71 9.99
CA THR A 179 23.28 5.10 10.47
C THR A 179 24.10 5.92 9.48
N SER A 180 23.66 7.14 9.18
CA SER A 180 24.48 8.10 8.43
C SER A 180 25.74 8.46 9.21
N ASP A 181 26.85 8.64 8.48
CA ASP A 181 28.06 9.25 9.03
C ASP A 181 27.88 10.74 9.39
N SER A 182 26.75 11.35 8.99
CA SER A 182 26.35 12.69 9.43
C SER A 182 25.89 12.68 10.90
N ALA A 183 26.44 13.59 11.71
CA ALA A 183 25.96 13.82 13.08
C ALA A 183 24.57 14.49 13.13
N ALA A 184 24.09 15.05 12.01
CA ALA A 184 22.83 15.77 11.94
C ALA A 184 21.68 14.88 11.44
N THR A 185 20.62 14.77 12.23
CA THR A 185 19.35 14.16 11.81
C THR A 185 18.58 15.12 10.91
N HIS A 186 18.27 14.69 9.69
CA HIS A 186 17.47 15.47 8.75
C HIS A 186 15.99 15.18 8.99
N THR A 187 15.20 16.17 9.37
CA THR A 187 13.79 15.95 9.75
C THR A 187 12.81 16.44 8.69
N GLN A 188 13.31 17.09 7.62
CA GLN A 188 12.47 17.82 6.68
C GLN A 188 12.91 17.59 5.24
N PHE A 189 11.94 17.35 4.35
CA PHE A 189 12.11 17.31 2.90
C PHE A 189 10.91 17.98 2.23
N ASN A 190 11.17 18.72 1.16
CA ASN A 190 10.13 19.45 0.43
C ASN A 190 10.30 19.40 -1.09
N GLN A 191 11.23 18.58 -1.57
CA GLN A 191 11.49 18.41 -2.98
C GLN A 191 11.85 16.95 -3.26
N PHE A 192 11.29 16.41 -4.34
CA PHE A 192 11.83 15.24 -5.02
C PHE A 192 12.60 15.74 -6.24
N VAL A 193 13.80 15.20 -6.45
CA VAL A 193 14.73 15.66 -7.47
C VAL A 193 15.11 14.48 -8.33
N ALA A 194 14.97 14.62 -9.64
CA ALA A 194 15.55 13.74 -10.64
C ALA A 194 16.44 14.56 -11.57
N HIS A 195 17.70 14.18 -11.68
CA HIS A 195 18.71 14.98 -12.35
C HIS A 195 19.72 14.10 -13.08
N ARG A 196 19.99 14.46 -14.32
CA ARG A 196 21.06 13.90 -15.15
C ARG A 196 22.13 14.98 -15.34
N PRO A 197 23.24 14.94 -14.58
CA PRO A 197 24.27 15.97 -14.62
C PRO A 197 25.07 15.96 -15.92
N ASP A 198 25.66 17.12 -16.23
CA ASP A 198 26.68 17.27 -17.25
C ASP A 198 28.03 16.78 -16.74
N THR A 199 28.30 15.49 -16.87
CA THR A 199 29.65 14.95 -16.63
C THR A 199 30.02 13.91 -17.69
N GLY A 200 30.43 14.38 -18.88
CA GLY A 200 31.33 13.70 -19.81
C GLY A 200 30.83 12.43 -20.55
N ALA A 201 31.26 12.30 -21.82
CA ALA A 201 31.22 11.18 -22.78
C ALA A 201 29.92 10.37 -22.99
N ASP A 202 29.15 10.06 -21.96
CA ASP A 202 27.94 9.26 -22.05
C ASP A 202 26.74 10.12 -22.46
N THR A 203 26.28 9.91 -23.69
CA THR A 203 25.17 10.65 -24.29
C THR A 203 23.82 9.93 -24.15
N HIS A 204 23.72 8.93 -23.27
CA HIS A 204 22.51 8.13 -23.16
C HIS A 204 21.47 8.75 -22.25
N ASP A 205 20.21 8.67 -22.65
CA ASP A 205 19.08 9.16 -21.88
C ASP A 205 18.80 8.28 -20.66
N LEU A 206 18.20 8.91 -19.64
CA LEU A 206 17.76 8.28 -18.40
C LEU A 206 16.23 8.33 -18.37
N TYR A 207 15.57 7.26 -17.93
CA TYR A 207 14.11 7.22 -17.81
C TYR A 207 13.68 6.80 -16.41
N LEU A 208 12.69 7.49 -15.86
CA LEU A 208 12.03 7.16 -14.60
C LEU A 208 10.54 6.99 -14.80
N ASP A 209 9.97 6.04 -14.06
CA ASP A 209 8.54 5.78 -14.07
C ASP A 209 8.04 5.37 -12.67
N ASN A 210 6.74 5.49 -12.40
CA ASN A 210 6.10 5.19 -11.12
C ASN A 210 6.86 5.75 -9.92
N VAL A 211 7.08 7.06 -9.94
CA VAL A 211 7.75 7.78 -8.85
C VAL A 211 6.77 7.93 -7.70
N SER A 212 7.21 7.61 -6.49
CA SER A 212 6.42 7.78 -5.28
C SER A 212 7.24 8.35 -4.12
N VAL A 213 6.60 9.20 -3.32
CA VAL A 213 7.10 9.67 -2.02
C VAL A 213 5.97 9.57 -1.00
N GLN A 214 6.20 8.83 0.08
CA GLN A 214 5.15 8.49 1.04
C GLN A 214 5.65 8.56 2.48
N THR A 215 4.76 8.95 3.40
CA THR A 215 4.96 8.81 4.85
C THR A 215 3.80 8.06 5.47
N PHE A 216 4.01 7.45 6.64
CA PHE A 216 3.03 6.58 7.28
C PHE A 216 2.53 7.17 8.61
N PRO A 217 1.38 6.70 9.13
CA PRO A 217 0.94 7.03 10.48
C PRO A 217 1.89 6.49 11.57
N PRO A 218 2.10 7.20 12.69
CA PRO A 218 3.11 6.88 13.71
C PRO A 218 2.98 5.50 14.37
N HIS A 219 1.77 4.95 14.38
CA HIS A 219 1.47 3.69 15.04
C HIS A 219 1.69 2.47 14.16
N VAL A 220 1.98 2.64 12.86
CA VAL A 220 2.17 1.51 11.94
C VAL A 220 3.48 0.80 12.26
N TRP A 221 3.42 -0.51 12.47
CA TRP A 221 4.59 -1.38 12.60
C TRP A 221 5.04 -1.95 11.27
N ALA A 222 4.07 -2.31 10.42
CA ALA A 222 4.30 -2.92 9.13
C ALA A 222 3.10 -2.69 8.23
N TRP A 223 3.35 -2.52 6.94
CA TRP A 223 2.29 -2.31 5.96
C TRP A 223 2.70 -2.94 4.64
N TRP A 224 1.97 -3.98 4.23
CA TRP A 224 2.11 -4.59 2.91
C TRP A 224 0.96 -4.16 2.03
N ARG A 225 1.29 -3.72 0.81
CA ARG A 225 0.32 -3.24 -0.17
C ARG A 225 0.74 -3.71 -1.55
N CYS A 226 -0.23 -4.11 -2.35
CA CYS A 226 -0.03 -4.36 -3.77
C CYS A 226 0.32 -3.02 -4.46
N ASP A 227 1.45 -2.99 -5.18
CA ASP A 227 1.78 -1.85 -6.02
C ASP A 227 0.82 -1.85 -7.23
N PRO A 228 0.19 -0.72 -7.60
CA PRO A 228 -0.73 -0.64 -8.74
C PRO A 228 -0.16 -1.14 -10.08
N VAL A 229 1.15 -1.32 -10.23
CA VAL A 229 1.80 -1.57 -11.52
C VAL A 229 2.26 -3.02 -11.71
N ALA A 230 1.77 -3.67 -12.79
CA ALA A 230 2.17 -4.90 -13.50
C ALA A 230 2.75 -6.14 -12.75
N GLU A 231 3.56 -5.95 -11.71
CA GLU A 231 3.99 -6.97 -10.77
C GLU A 231 3.01 -6.99 -9.60
N GLN A 232 2.07 -7.94 -9.61
CA GLN A 232 0.96 -8.07 -8.65
C GLN A 232 1.39 -8.44 -7.21
N VAL A 233 2.53 -7.95 -6.73
CA VAL A 233 3.20 -8.42 -5.51
C VAL A 233 2.86 -7.52 -4.32
N LEU A 234 2.58 -8.12 -3.16
CA LEU A 234 2.55 -7.42 -1.88
C LEU A 234 3.95 -6.94 -1.51
N VAL A 235 4.15 -5.62 -1.53
CA VAL A 235 5.41 -4.97 -1.15
C VAL A 235 5.25 -4.35 0.22
N GLU A 236 6.25 -4.54 1.08
CA GLU A 236 6.31 -3.91 2.38
C GLU A 236 6.73 -2.42 2.24
N GLN A 237 5.91 -1.53 2.78
CA GLN A 237 5.94 -0.10 2.50
C GLN A 237 6.71 0.70 3.56
N THR A 238 6.93 0.17 4.76
CA THR A 238 7.56 0.92 5.86
C THR A 238 9.07 0.69 6.00
N GLY A 239 9.60 -0.30 5.28
CA GLY A 239 11.00 -0.73 5.39
C GLY A 239 11.26 -1.60 6.62
N ALA A 240 10.22 -2.11 7.28
CA ALA A 240 10.30 -2.94 8.48
C ALA A 240 10.75 -4.38 8.21
N PHE A 241 10.55 -4.90 6.99
CA PHE A 241 10.88 -6.29 6.64
C PHE A 241 11.90 -6.39 5.51
N TYR A 242 12.65 -7.50 5.49
CA TYR A 242 13.39 -7.92 4.29
C TYR A 242 12.42 -8.04 3.11
N PRO A 243 12.83 -7.65 1.89
CA PRO A 243 12.01 -7.90 0.72
C PRO A 243 11.84 -9.41 0.60
N GLY A 244 10.61 -9.88 0.84
CA GLY A 244 10.27 -11.30 0.84
C GLY A 244 10.40 -11.91 -0.55
N GLY A 245 10.47 -13.25 -0.60
CA GLY A 245 10.38 -13.98 -1.86
C GLY A 245 9.10 -13.61 -2.60
N ARG A 246 9.23 -13.24 -3.87
CA ARG A 246 8.10 -12.93 -4.75
C ARG A 246 7.65 -14.22 -5.42
N MET A 247 6.42 -14.67 -5.17
CA MET A 247 5.76 -15.47 -6.21
C MET A 247 5.34 -14.50 -7.33
N TYR A 248 5.10 -14.97 -8.54
CA TYR A 248 4.61 -14.12 -9.63
C TYR A 248 3.34 -14.75 -10.16
N THR A 249 2.27 -13.95 -10.25
CA THR A 249 1.10 -14.26 -11.07
C THR A 249 0.91 -13.08 -12.00
N LEU A 250 0.89 -13.34 -13.30
CA LEU A 250 0.74 -12.32 -14.35
C LEU A 250 -0.74 -12.17 -14.70
N TYR A 251 -1.36 -11.05 -14.33
CA TYR A 251 -2.57 -10.54 -15.01
C TYR A 251 -2.46 -9.03 -15.22
N GLU A 252 -3.05 -8.55 -16.31
CA GLU A 252 -3.03 -7.13 -16.69
C GLU A 252 -3.71 -6.27 -15.61
N GLY A 253 -3.01 -5.23 -15.15
CA GLY A 253 -3.54 -4.27 -14.19
C GLY A 253 -4.52 -3.33 -14.86
N LEU A 254 -5.80 -3.40 -14.50
CA LEU A 254 -6.79 -2.37 -14.80
C LEU A 254 -6.79 -1.29 -13.69
N PRO A 255 -7.21 -0.05 -13.97
CA PRO A 255 -7.39 0.99 -12.95
C PRO A 255 -8.30 0.51 -11.81
N GLY A 256 -8.02 0.99 -10.59
CA GLY A 256 -8.76 0.58 -9.39
C GLY A 256 -10.26 0.88 -9.50
N SER A 257 -11.09 -0.16 -9.44
CA SER A 257 -12.54 -0.05 -9.37
C SER A 257 -13.06 -0.98 -8.29
N SER A 258 -14.16 -0.61 -7.63
CA SER A 258 -14.81 -1.53 -6.69
C SER A 258 -15.26 -2.78 -7.42
N ASP A 259 -15.39 -3.89 -6.70
CA ASP A 259 -16.11 -5.03 -7.27
C ASP A 259 -17.53 -4.60 -7.66
N PRO A 260 -18.01 -5.04 -8.83
CA PRO A 260 -19.36 -4.75 -9.25
C PRO A 260 -20.35 -5.48 -8.36
N VAL A 261 -21.39 -4.78 -7.95
CA VAL A 261 -22.48 -5.30 -7.16
C VAL A 261 -23.70 -5.50 -8.04
N TRP A 262 -24.30 -6.70 -7.95
CA TRP A 262 -25.62 -7.04 -8.50
C TRP A 262 -26.64 -7.20 -7.38
N ASP A 263 -27.85 -6.73 -7.61
CA ASP A 263 -28.83 -6.43 -6.58
C ASP A 263 -30.14 -7.24 -6.70
N GLY A 264 -30.13 -8.30 -7.52
CA GLY A 264 -31.32 -9.07 -7.86
C GLY A 264 -31.30 -10.57 -7.52
N VAL A 265 -30.59 -11.41 -8.30
CA VAL A 265 -30.78 -12.90 -8.26
C VAL A 265 -29.56 -13.73 -8.78
N ALA A 266 -28.33 -13.49 -8.24
CA ALA A 266 -27.03 -14.18 -8.54
C ALA A 266 -26.45 -14.01 -9.97
N ASP A 267 -25.15 -14.17 -10.32
CA ASP A 267 -23.92 -14.67 -9.66
C ASP A 267 -22.76 -13.65 -9.83
N TYR A 268 -21.85 -13.58 -8.85
CA TYR A 268 -20.75 -12.60 -8.73
C TYR A 268 -19.44 -13.17 -9.28
N ARG A 269 -18.98 -12.71 -10.45
CA ARG A 269 -17.65 -13.06 -10.96
C ARG A 269 -16.99 -11.88 -11.65
N ASN A 270 -16.20 -11.12 -10.90
CA ASN A 270 -15.27 -10.17 -11.48
C ASN A 270 -13.91 -10.86 -11.70
N ALA A 271 -13.58 -11.21 -12.94
CA ALA A 271 -12.24 -11.69 -13.30
C ALA A 271 -11.26 -10.53 -13.57
N GLY A 272 -11.73 -9.26 -13.50
CA GLY A 272 -10.97 -8.06 -13.87
C GLY A 272 -10.13 -7.43 -12.77
N ALA A 273 -10.05 -8.04 -11.59
CA ALA A 273 -9.20 -7.59 -10.48
C ALA A 273 -8.56 -8.81 -9.81
N CYS A 274 -7.89 -9.66 -10.59
CA CYS A 274 -7.15 -10.79 -10.03
C CYS A 274 -5.75 -10.31 -9.68
N ARG A 275 -5.38 -10.38 -8.40
CA ARG A 275 -4.01 -10.23 -7.90
C ARG A 275 -3.81 -11.21 -6.75
N GLN A 276 -3.80 -12.50 -7.08
CA GLN A 276 -3.34 -13.54 -6.16
C GLN A 276 -1.86 -13.27 -5.89
N LEU A 277 -1.42 -13.18 -4.63
CA LEU A 277 0.00 -13.41 -4.32
C LEU A 277 0.30 -13.70 -2.84
N VAL A 278 0.57 -14.98 -2.57
CA VAL A 278 1.14 -15.48 -1.32
C VAL A 278 2.49 -14.79 -1.08
N GLY A 279 2.63 -14.14 0.08
CA GLY A 279 3.91 -13.61 0.55
C GLY A 279 4.69 -14.69 1.29
N TYR A 280 5.91 -15.00 0.84
CA TYR A 280 6.80 -15.89 1.60
C TYR A 280 7.15 -15.27 2.97
N PRO A 281 7.39 -16.10 4.01
CA PRO A 281 7.79 -15.61 5.31
C PRO A 281 8.97 -14.64 5.22
N ALA A 282 8.75 -13.40 5.62
CA ALA A 282 9.77 -12.36 5.65
C ALA A 282 10.15 -12.07 7.10
N ALA A 283 11.45 -11.97 7.37
CA ALA A 283 11.95 -11.58 8.68
C ALA A 283 11.84 -10.05 8.87
N PRO A 284 11.53 -9.55 10.08
CA PRO A 284 11.70 -8.14 10.41
C PRO A 284 13.18 -7.75 10.41
N MET A 285 13.48 -6.54 9.96
CA MET A 285 14.82 -5.96 10.07
C MET A 285 15.08 -5.32 11.43
N LEU A 286 14.01 -4.86 12.09
CA LEU A 286 14.06 -4.23 13.41
C LEU A 286 13.04 -4.91 14.32
N PRO A 287 13.33 -5.06 15.62
CA PRO A 287 12.34 -5.58 16.56
C PRO A 287 11.20 -4.56 16.74
N THR A 288 9.98 -5.05 16.99
CA THR A 288 8.87 -4.18 17.35
C THR A 288 8.91 -3.83 18.84
N PRO A 289 8.50 -2.61 19.24
CA PRO A 289 8.27 -2.30 20.65
C PRO A 289 7.19 -3.22 21.24
N ALA A 290 7.34 -3.56 22.52
CA ALA A 290 6.31 -4.30 23.25
C ALA A 290 5.04 -3.45 23.40
N SER A 291 3.90 -3.96 22.94
CA SER A 291 2.60 -3.28 23.11
C SER A 291 1.50 -4.21 23.57
N THR A 292 0.72 -3.78 24.55
CA THR A 292 -0.52 -4.45 24.99
C THR A 292 -1.70 -4.17 24.05
N ASN A 293 -1.54 -3.25 23.10
CA ASN A 293 -2.54 -2.83 22.15
C ASN A 293 -2.01 -2.97 20.72
N TRP A 294 -2.82 -3.49 19.82
CA TRP A 294 -2.45 -3.58 18.41
C TRP A 294 -3.68 -3.73 17.54
N THR A 295 -3.51 -3.49 16.24
CA THR A 295 -4.53 -3.75 15.24
C THR A 295 -3.90 -4.47 14.06
N VAL A 296 -4.53 -5.55 13.62
CA VAL A 296 -4.24 -6.22 12.34
C VAL A 296 -5.41 -5.98 11.42
N GLU A 297 -5.14 -5.55 10.19
CA GLU A 297 -6.16 -5.31 9.18
C GLU A 297 -5.75 -5.92 7.85
N ALA A 298 -6.74 -6.39 7.08
CA ALA A 298 -6.54 -6.88 5.73
C ALA A 298 -7.70 -6.47 4.82
N ALA A 299 -7.37 -6.06 3.60
CA ALA A 299 -8.30 -5.93 2.49
C ALA A 299 -8.19 -7.19 1.61
N VAL A 300 -9.25 -7.99 1.59
CA VAL A 300 -9.23 -9.34 1.03
C VAL A 300 -10.47 -9.62 0.20
N ARG A 301 -10.31 -10.43 -0.84
CA ARG A 301 -11.42 -10.94 -1.65
C ARG A 301 -11.32 -12.46 -1.69
N MET A 302 -12.40 -13.12 -1.29
CA MET A 302 -12.48 -14.58 -1.25
C MET A 302 -13.74 -15.05 -1.97
N PRO A 303 -13.66 -16.03 -2.88
CA PRO A 303 -14.81 -16.55 -3.61
C PRO A 303 -15.66 -17.45 -2.71
N PRO A 304 -16.95 -17.65 -3.02
CA PRO A 304 -17.75 -18.68 -2.40
C PRO A 304 -17.05 -20.05 -2.49
N GLY A 305 -16.90 -20.74 -1.36
CA GLY A 305 -16.20 -22.04 -1.30
C GLY A 305 -14.68 -21.95 -1.18
N ALA A 306 -14.13 -20.75 -0.92
CA ALA A 306 -12.71 -20.60 -0.57
C ALA A 306 -12.29 -21.57 0.56
N GLY A 307 -11.06 -22.09 0.46
CA GLY A 307 -10.43 -22.90 1.51
C GLY A 307 -10.03 -22.07 2.73
N THR A 308 -9.43 -22.72 3.72
CA THR A 308 -8.83 -22.02 4.87
C THR A 308 -7.63 -21.20 4.39
N VAL A 309 -7.58 -19.92 4.74
CA VAL A 309 -6.52 -18.99 4.36
C VAL A 309 -6.08 -18.17 5.57
N ALA A 310 -4.77 -17.94 5.71
CA ALA A 310 -4.24 -16.94 6.64
C ALA A 310 -4.03 -15.61 5.91
N PHE A 311 -4.60 -14.51 6.40
CA PHE A 311 -4.32 -13.17 5.86
C PHE A 311 -2.97 -12.67 6.35
N LEU A 312 -2.71 -12.89 7.64
CA LEU A 312 -1.44 -12.63 8.32
C LEU A 312 -1.13 -13.81 9.24
N ASP A 313 0.12 -14.23 9.24
CA ASP A 313 0.70 -15.10 10.26
C ASP A 313 2.07 -14.56 10.67
N TRP A 314 2.19 -14.02 11.89
CA TRP A 314 3.42 -13.41 12.41
C TRP A 314 3.81 -14.02 13.76
N GLY A 315 4.96 -14.68 13.82
CA GLY A 315 5.52 -15.28 15.02
C GLY A 315 6.94 -15.81 14.80
N THR A 316 7.48 -16.52 15.77
CA THR A 316 8.79 -17.19 15.66
C THR A 316 8.66 -18.54 14.94
N VAL A 317 9.67 -18.89 14.13
CA VAL A 317 9.74 -20.19 13.43
C VAL A 317 8.46 -20.49 12.61
N GLN A 318 7.64 -21.46 13.00
CA GLN A 318 6.38 -21.83 12.34
C GLN A 318 5.14 -21.18 13.00
N GLY A 319 5.35 -20.31 13.99
CA GLY A 319 4.30 -19.61 14.73
C GLY A 319 3.65 -20.49 15.80
N PHE A 320 2.83 -21.46 15.40
CA PHE A 320 1.90 -22.15 16.28
C PHE A 320 2.56 -23.07 17.34
N ASP A 321 3.73 -23.63 17.06
CA ASP A 321 4.43 -24.65 17.86
C ASP A 321 5.64 -24.11 18.64
N THR A 322 5.71 -22.79 18.83
CA THR A 322 6.83 -22.12 19.52
C THR A 322 6.36 -21.27 20.69
N ASN A 323 7.29 -20.69 21.46
CA ASN A 323 7.00 -19.75 22.53
C ASN A 323 7.05 -18.29 22.03
N GLY A 324 6.60 -17.34 22.86
CA GLY A 324 6.62 -15.92 22.55
C GLY A 324 5.52 -15.45 21.59
N ALA A 325 5.62 -14.19 21.17
CA ALA A 325 4.53 -13.49 20.49
C ALA A 325 4.15 -14.16 19.17
N TRP A 326 2.84 -14.36 18.98
CA TRP A 326 2.28 -14.91 17.76
C TRP A 326 0.91 -14.30 17.49
N ILE A 327 0.68 -13.87 16.25
CA ILE A 327 -0.62 -13.39 15.75
C ILE A 327 -0.89 -14.08 14.43
N SER A 328 -2.01 -14.80 14.34
CA SER A 328 -2.50 -15.39 13.12
C SER A 328 -3.98 -15.05 12.93
N VAL A 329 -4.29 -14.41 11.81
CA VAL A 329 -5.65 -13.96 11.47
C VAL A 329 -5.99 -14.46 10.08
N GLY A 330 -7.16 -15.06 9.91
CA GLY A 330 -7.58 -15.60 8.62
C GLY A 330 -9.01 -16.10 8.58
N TYR A 331 -9.35 -16.79 7.51
CA TYR A 331 -10.64 -17.46 7.33
C TYR A 331 -10.49 -18.98 7.46
N SER A 332 -11.40 -19.60 8.20
CA SER A 332 -11.51 -21.05 8.39
C SER A 332 -12.69 -21.60 7.61
N ALA A 333 -12.43 -22.37 6.56
CA ALA A 333 -13.48 -22.98 5.74
C ALA A 333 -14.32 -24.02 6.52
N PRO A 334 -13.73 -24.94 7.33
CA PRO A 334 -14.51 -25.91 8.10
C PRO A 334 -15.47 -25.27 9.09
N GLN A 335 -15.11 -24.10 9.62
CA GLN A 335 -15.91 -23.40 10.63
C GLN A 335 -16.71 -22.24 10.06
N THR A 336 -16.53 -21.94 8.77
CA THR A 336 -17.16 -20.80 8.08
C THR A 336 -17.02 -19.50 8.88
N SER A 337 -15.82 -19.18 9.35
CA SER A 337 -15.61 -18.04 10.26
C SER A 337 -14.23 -17.42 10.10
N ILE A 338 -14.11 -16.16 10.51
CA ILE A 338 -12.79 -15.55 10.71
C ILE A 338 -12.21 -16.12 12.01
N TYR A 339 -11.00 -16.65 11.92
CA TYR A 339 -10.26 -17.13 13.08
C TYR A 339 -9.21 -16.12 13.52
N VAL A 340 -8.95 -16.13 14.81
CA VAL A 340 -7.85 -15.39 15.42
C VAL A 340 -7.14 -16.34 16.39
N ASN A 341 -5.85 -16.57 16.14
CA ASN A 341 -4.95 -17.25 17.08
C ASN A 341 -3.94 -16.22 17.57
N VAL A 342 -3.82 -16.06 18.87
CA VAL A 342 -2.91 -15.08 19.45
C VAL A 342 -2.24 -15.62 20.71
N ARG A 343 -0.98 -15.26 20.87
CA ARG A 343 -0.15 -15.55 22.03
C ARG A 343 0.75 -14.35 22.29
N ASP A 344 0.86 -13.91 23.53
CA ASP A 344 1.69 -12.76 23.87
C ASP A 344 3.19 -13.12 23.97
N ALA A 345 4.03 -12.11 24.17
CA ALA A 345 5.49 -12.27 24.21
C ALA A 345 6.01 -12.89 25.52
N GLN A 346 5.20 -12.89 26.59
CA GLN A 346 5.58 -13.42 27.89
C GLN A 346 5.36 -14.93 27.99
N GLU A 347 4.55 -15.50 27.09
CA GLU A 347 4.25 -16.91 27.08
C GLU A 347 5.48 -17.78 26.79
N SER A 348 5.74 -18.68 27.74
CA SER A 348 6.88 -19.61 27.73
C SER A 348 6.58 -20.96 27.10
N THR A 349 5.31 -21.19 26.74
CA THR A 349 4.81 -22.43 26.11
C THR A 349 4.17 -22.13 24.76
N ASP A 350 3.75 -23.17 24.06
CA ASP A 350 3.03 -23.07 22.78
C ASP A 350 1.53 -22.73 22.96
N ASN A 351 1.02 -22.70 24.20
CA ASN A 351 -0.37 -22.37 24.48
C ASN A 351 -0.76 -21.00 23.93
N TYR A 352 -1.91 -20.94 23.27
CA TYR A 352 -2.42 -19.70 22.67
C TYR A 352 -3.91 -19.54 22.93
N HIS A 353 -4.39 -18.32 22.79
CA HIS A 353 -5.82 -18.04 22.75
C HIS A 353 -6.33 -18.23 21.33
N TYR A 354 -7.23 -19.20 21.16
CA TYR A 354 -7.95 -19.44 19.93
C TYR A 354 -9.38 -18.98 20.06
N PHE A 355 -9.85 -18.22 19.08
CA PHE A 355 -11.24 -17.84 19.02
C PHE A 355 -11.72 -17.66 17.58
N LEU A 356 -12.97 -18.02 17.38
CA LEU A 356 -13.68 -17.89 16.13
C LEU A 356 -14.72 -16.80 16.25
N LEU A 357 -14.80 -15.99 15.21
CA LEU A 357 -15.54 -14.75 15.27
C LEU A 357 -16.50 -14.67 14.08
N ARG A 358 -17.75 -15.10 14.38
CA ARG A 358 -18.98 -15.18 13.55
C ARG A 358 -18.92 -16.07 12.29
N SER A 359 -20.07 -16.63 11.93
CA SER A 359 -20.36 -17.29 10.65
C SER A 359 -20.18 -16.35 9.46
N PHE A 360 -18.96 -16.26 8.95
CA PHE A 360 -18.57 -15.48 7.79
C PHE A 360 -18.59 -16.39 6.56
N ARG A 361 -19.28 -15.95 5.50
CA ARG A 361 -19.29 -16.65 4.22
C ARG A 361 -18.69 -15.74 3.16
N PRO A 362 -17.55 -16.12 2.55
CA PRO A 362 -17.00 -15.44 1.39
C PRO A 362 -18.06 -15.27 0.29
N THR A 363 -18.17 -14.06 -0.25
CA THR A 363 -19.16 -13.75 -1.31
C THR A 363 -18.50 -13.38 -2.64
N GLY A 364 -17.17 -13.42 -2.73
CA GLY A 364 -16.43 -13.00 -3.92
C GLY A 364 -16.26 -11.49 -4.09
N ARG A 365 -16.67 -10.69 -3.10
CA ARG A 365 -16.42 -9.24 -3.04
C ARG A 365 -15.19 -8.93 -2.21
N TRP A 366 -14.54 -7.81 -2.47
CA TRP A 366 -13.58 -7.22 -1.53
C TRP A 366 -14.22 -6.91 -0.18
N GLN A 367 -13.54 -7.29 0.89
CA GLN A 367 -13.95 -7.11 2.28
C GLN A 367 -12.78 -6.59 3.10
N HIS A 368 -13.11 -5.76 4.10
CA HIS A 368 -12.15 -5.34 5.10
C HIS A 368 -12.32 -6.20 6.35
N VAL A 369 -11.22 -6.74 6.87
CA VAL A 369 -11.19 -7.49 8.12
C VAL A 369 -10.21 -6.81 9.05
N ALA A 370 -10.65 -6.44 10.25
CA ALA A 370 -9.78 -5.83 11.26
C ALA A 370 -9.96 -6.47 12.63
N VAL A 371 -8.85 -6.86 13.26
CA VAL A 371 -8.78 -7.34 14.63
C VAL A 371 -8.09 -6.29 15.47
N VAL A 372 -8.81 -5.71 16.42
CA VAL A 372 -8.31 -4.68 17.34
C VAL A 372 -8.15 -5.29 18.73
N LYS A 373 -6.90 -5.45 19.19
CA LYS A 373 -6.61 -5.74 20.60
C LYS A 373 -6.51 -4.44 21.38
N SER A 374 -7.35 -4.30 22.39
CA SER A 374 -7.30 -3.25 23.39
C SER A 374 -7.18 -3.87 24.78
N ASN A 375 -5.97 -3.86 25.34
CA ASN A 375 -5.61 -4.55 26.57
C ASN A 375 -6.00 -6.03 26.53
N ALA A 376 -6.81 -6.51 27.47
CA ALA A 376 -7.25 -7.90 27.57
C ALA A 376 -8.45 -8.24 26.66
N THR A 377 -8.82 -7.38 25.71
CA THR A 377 -9.98 -7.59 24.83
C THR A 377 -9.56 -7.54 23.37
N ALA A 378 -10.10 -8.46 22.56
CA ALA A 378 -10.01 -8.42 21.11
C ALA A 378 -11.38 -8.18 20.46
N LEU A 379 -11.43 -7.23 19.54
CA LEU A 379 -12.61 -6.83 18.78
C LEU A 379 -12.40 -7.22 17.31
N LEU A 380 -13.40 -7.82 16.67
CA LEU A 380 -13.38 -8.06 15.23
C LEU A 380 -14.34 -7.13 14.52
N TYR A 381 -13.83 -6.47 13.49
CA TYR A 381 -14.59 -5.71 12.53
C TYR A 381 -14.54 -6.41 11.18
N VAL A 382 -15.68 -6.47 10.50
CA VAL A 382 -15.79 -6.87 9.10
C VAL A 382 -16.53 -5.76 8.38
N ASP A 383 -15.97 -5.28 7.28
CA ASP A 383 -16.49 -4.13 6.52
C ASP A 383 -16.80 -2.95 7.45
N TYR A 384 -15.86 -2.64 8.36
CA TYR A 384 -15.93 -1.55 9.34
C TYR A 384 -17.02 -1.69 10.41
N GLN A 385 -17.78 -2.78 10.41
CA GLN A 385 -18.80 -3.05 11.40
C GLN A 385 -18.26 -3.96 12.49
N LEU A 386 -18.45 -3.58 13.76
CA LEU A 386 -18.11 -4.44 14.89
C LEU A 386 -18.98 -5.70 14.82
N VAL A 387 -18.32 -6.84 14.68
CA VAL A 387 -18.97 -8.15 14.59
C VAL A 387 -19.08 -8.81 15.95
N THR A 388 -18.03 -8.68 16.78
CA THR A 388 -17.90 -9.41 18.05
C THR A 388 -16.73 -8.87 18.87
N SER A 389 -16.77 -9.17 20.18
CA SER A 389 -15.78 -8.83 21.19
C SER A 389 -15.52 -10.06 22.05
N GLN A 390 -14.25 -10.32 22.38
CA GLN A 390 -13.83 -11.43 23.23
C GLN A 390 -12.81 -10.98 24.26
N VAL A 391 -12.94 -11.49 25.48
CA VAL A 391 -11.93 -11.32 26.53
C VAL A 391 -10.86 -12.39 26.33
N LEU A 392 -9.62 -11.96 26.21
CA LEU A 392 -8.45 -12.81 26.04
C LEU A 392 -8.13 -13.53 27.36
N ASN A 393 -7.63 -14.76 27.26
CA ASN A 393 -7.13 -15.48 28.42
C ASN A 393 -5.70 -15.05 28.77
N ALA A 394 -5.16 -15.62 29.85
CA ALA A 394 -3.82 -15.31 30.35
C ALA A 394 -2.68 -15.55 29.33
N TYR A 395 -2.90 -16.34 28.28
CA TYR A 395 -1.88 -16.60 27.26
C TYR A 395 -1.75 -15.49 26.21
N ALA A 396 -2.71 -14.57 26.18
CA ALA A 396 -2.85 -13.60 25.10
C ALA A 396 -3.16 -12.18 25.58
N ASP A 397 -3.41 -11.97 26.87
CA ASP A 397 -3.77 -10.66 27.41
C ASP A 397 -2.56 -9.70 27.55
N GLY A 398 -1.34 -10.23 27.51
CA GLY A 398 -0.08 -9.52 27.69
C GLY A 398 0.37 -8.66 26.52
N ALA A 399 1.68 -8.38 26.47
CA ALA A 399 2.27 -7.49 25.48
C ALA A 399 2.88 -8.28 24.31
N TYR A 400 2.72 -7.75 23.10
CA TYR A 400 3.21 -8.36 21.87
C TYR A 400 4.47 -7.61 21.45
N ALA A 401 5.57 -8.35 21.29
CA ALA A 401 6.86 -7.85 20.83
C ALA A 401 7.46 -8.90 19.90
N PHE A 402 7.86 -8.48 18.70
CA PHE A 402 8.40 -9.36 17.69
C PHE A 402 9.89 -9.08 17.50
N ALA A 403 10.72 -10.11 17.71
CA ALA A 403 12.16 -10.01 17.49
C ALA A 403 12.51 -10.13 15.99
N VAL A 404 13.75 -9.78 15.63
CA VAL A 404 14.28 -9.95 14.26
C VAL A 404 14.35 -11.42 13.81
N SER A 405 14.24 -12.38 14.75
CA SER A 405 14.13 -13.82 14.47
C SER A 405 12.70 -14.29 14.21
N SER A 406 11.70 -13.42 14.37
CA SER A 406 10.32 -13.71 13.95
C SER A 406 10.18 -13.59 12.43
N HIS A 407 9.06 -14.07 11.90
CA HIS A 407 8.71 -13.97 10.50
C HIS A 407 7.23 -13.59 10.38
N ALA A 408 6.90 -12.80 9.36
CA ALA A 408 5.53 -12.54 8.95
C ALA A 408 5.28 -13.16 7.58
N SER A 409 4.12 -13.80 7.42
CA SER A 409 3.66 -14.43 6.20
C SER A 409 2.26 -13.93 5.85
N LEU A 410 1.99 -13.78 4.55
CA LEU A 410 0.73 -13.23 4.03
C LEU A 410 0.11 -14.21 3.05
N GLY A 411 -1.19 -14.44 3.17
CA GLY A 411 -1.89 -15.41 2.32
C GLY A 411 -1.53 -16.86 2.60
N GLN A 412 -0.74 -17.16 3.63
CA GLN A 412 -0.40 -18.51 4.09
C GLN A 412 0.10 -18.48 5.53
N THR A 413 0.05 -19.60 6.24
CA THR A 413 0.68 -19.73 7.56
C THR A 413 2.20 -19.90 7.44
N LEU A 414 2.93 -19.63 8.52
CA LEU A 414 4.40 -19.71 8.58
C LEU A 414 4.94 -21.12 8.32
N ASN A 415 4.15 -22.16 8.62
CA ASN A 415 4.44 -23.55 8.26
C ASN A 415 4.05 -23.92 6.80
N GLN A 416 3.73 -22.94 5.96
CA GLN A 416 3.34 -23.09 4.55
C GLN A 416 2.02 -23.87 4.36
N GLY A 417 1.18 -23.90 5.41
CA GLY A 417 -0.19 -24.39 5.36
C GLY A 417 -1.19 -23.27 5.03
N ASN A 418 -2.47 -23.66 4.90
CA ASN A 418 -3.58 -22.71 4.74
C ASN A 418 -3.33 -21.64 3.65
N ASN A 419 -2.82 -22.09 2.51
CA ASN A 419 -2.44 -21.22 1.40
C ASN A 419 -3.69 -20.64 0.74
N ALA A 420 -3.64 -19.35 0.42
CA ALA A 420 -4.62 -18.67 -0.41
C ALA A 420 -4.75 -19.43 -1.73
N GLY A 421 -6.00 -19.82 -2.04
CA GLY A 421 -6.32 -20.44 -3.32
C GLY A 421 -6.09 -19.47 -4.50
N PRO A 422 -6.08 -19.97 -5.74
CA PRO A 422 -5.85 -19.17 -6.94
C PRO A 422 -6.83 -18.00 -7.12
N ASP A 423 -8.02 -18.13 -6.53
CA ASP A 423 -9.10 -17.15 -6.64
C ASP A 423 -9.22 -16.25 -5.39
N THR A 424 -8.30 -16.36 -4.42
CA THR A 424 -8.28 -15.49 -3.22
C THR A 424 -7.25 -14.38 -3.39
N ASP A 425 -7.72 -13.13 -3.32
CA ASP A 425 -6.89 -11.94 -3.47
C ASP A 425 -6.69 -11.22 -2.12
N ILE A 426 -5.49 -10.68 -1.92
CA ILE A 426 -5.14 -9.81 -0.78
C ILE A 426 -4.50 -8.55 -1.37
N ASP A 427 -5.14 -7.40 -1.17
CA ASP A 427 -4.63 -6.12 -1.68
C ASP A 427 -3.68 -5.45 -0.69
N GLU A 428 -4.03 -5.54 0.59
CA GLU A 428 -3.36 -4.78 1.63
C GLU A 428 -3.47 -5.48 2.98
N VAL A 429 -2.39 -5.48 3.74
CA VAL A 429 -2.31 -5.95 5.12
C VAL A 429 -1.53 -4.95 5.95
N ARG A 430 -2.09 -4.51 7.07
CA ARG A 430 -1.44 -3.55 7.98
C ARG A 430 -1.44 -4.06 9.41
N VAL A 431 -0.31 -3.85 10.08
CA VAL A 431 -0.17 -4.09 11.52
C VAL A 431 0.21 -2.79 12.20
N SER A 432 -0.55 -2.40 13.22
CA SER A 432 -0.33 -1.21 14.03
C SER A 432 -0.13 -1.56 15.48
N GLY A 433 0.82 -0.90 16.16
CA GLY A 433 1.04 -0.98 17.61
C GLY A 433 0.04 -0.21 18.46
N LYS A 434 -1.15 0.07 17.92
CA LYS A 434 -2.23 0.84 18.54
C LYS A 434 -3.55 0.10 18.35
N ALA A 435 -4.43 0.18 19.35
CA ALA A 435 -5.83 -0.17 19.20
C ALA A 435 -6.53 0.93 18.39
N LEU A 436 -6.76 0.69 17.11
CA LEU A 436 -7.33 1.67 16.20
C LEU A 436 -8.84 1.77 16.40
N VAL A 437 -9.37 2.99 16.25
CA VAL A 437 -10.81 3.18 16.09
C VAL A 437 -11.19 3.06 14.62
N PRO A 438 -12.47 2.77 14.26
CA PRO A 438 -12.82 2.47 12.88
C PRO A 438 -12.58 3.62 11.88
N SER A 439 -12.54 4.87 12.34
CA SER A 439 -12.14 6.01 11.50
C SER A 439 -10.67 5.96 11.08
N GLU A 440 -9.81 5.28 11.84
CA GLU A 440 -8.38 5.12 11.55
C GLU A 440 -8.07 3.87 10.71
N PHE A 441 -9.05 2.99 10.50
CA PHE A 441 -8.85 1.75 9.74
C PHE A 441 -8.46 2.03 8.28
N LEU A 442 -7.69 1.09 7.71
CA LEU A 442 -7.16 1.13 6.35
C LEU A 442 -8.16 1.70 5.36
N GLN A 443 -7.74 2.67 4.53
CA GLN A 443 -8.50 2.99 3.32
C GLN A 443 -8.03 2.04 2.23
N PRO A 444 -8.92 1.19 1.71
CA PRO A 444 -8.54 0.26 0.65
C PRO A 444 -7.98 1.03 -0.55
N GLY A 445 -6.94 0.50 -1.20
CA GLY A 445 -6.34 1.10 -2.41
C GLY A 445 -7.31 1.22 -3.59
N GLN A 446 -8.45 0.55 -3.49
CA GLN A 446 -9.61 0.65 -4.37
C GLN A 446 -10.85 1.04 -3.55
N PRO A 447 -11.81 1.81 -4.10
CA PRO A 447 -13.05 2.09 -3.40
C PRO A 447 -13.81 0.79 -3.07
N LEU A 448 -14.39 0.70 -1.87
CA LEU A 448 -15.19 -0.46 -1.45
C LEU A 448 -16.65 -0.09 -1.23
N ILE A 449 -17.56 -0.87 -1.80
CA ILE A 449 -18.98 -0.79 -1.46
C ILE A 449 -19.19 -1.64 -0.20
N VAL A 450 -19.36 -0.99 0.95
CA VAL A 450 -19.38 -1.64 2.27
C VAL A 450 -20.79 -1.98 2.76
N ALA A 451 -21.80 -1.25 2.29
CA ALA A 451 -23.20 -1.58 2.52
C ALA A 451 -24.07 -1.10 1.36
N ILE A 452 -25.23 -1.73 1.23
CA ILE A 452 -26.28 -1.37 0.27
C ILE A 452 -27.52 -1.24 1.11
N ASN A 453 -27.92 -0.02 1.43
CA ASN A 453 -28.99 0.20 2.40
C ASN A 453 -30.38 -0.06 1.81
N ASN A 454 -30.50 -0.32 0.50
CA ASN A 454 -31.76 -0.57 -0.20
C ASN A 454 -31.58 -1.30 -1.53
N SER A 455 -32.61 -2.03 -1.95
CA SER A 455 -32.69 -2.77 -3.23
C SER A 455 -33.00 -1.82 -4.41
N PRO A 456 -32.67 -2.16 -5.67
CA PRO A 456 -33.13 -1.49 -6.90
C PRO A 456 -34.65 -1.41 -7.01
N THR A 457 -35.36 -2.25 -6.25
CA THR A 457 -36.81 -2.23 -6.17
C THR A 457 -37.34 -1.12 -5.25
N ASN A 458 -36.46 -0.43 -4.51
CA ASN A 458 -36.82 0.69 -3.64
C ASN A 458 -36.49 2.02 -4.32
N SER A 459 -37.30 3.04 -4.07
CA SER A 459 -37.13 4.39 -4.66
C SER A 459 -35.86 5.13 -4.23
N THR A 460 -35.11 4.58 -3.27
CA THR A 460 -33.90 5.16 -2.65
C THR A 460 -32.81 4.09 -2.63
N TRP A 461 -32.32 3.69 -3.81
CA TRP A 461 -31.17 2.81 -3.91
C TRP A 461 -29.90 3.61 -3.60
N GLU A 462 -29.30 3.33 -2.43
CA GLU A 462 -28.11 4.03 -1.92
C GLU A 462 -27.00 3.02 -1.64
N LEU A 463 -25.80 3.33 -2.12
CA LEU A 463 -24.58 2.61 -1.78
C LEU A 463 -23.86 3.34 -0.65
N THR A 464 -23.48 2.63 0.41
CA THR A 464 -22.46 3.12 1.34
C THR A 464 -21.11 2.66 0.81
N ALA A 465 -20.29 3.62 0.40
CA ALA A 465 -18.94 3.37 -0.07
C ALA A 465 -17.94 3.82 0.98
N LYS A 466 -16.86 3.05 1.14
CA LYS A 466 -15.61 3.56 1.71
C LYS A 466 -14.70 3.95 0.56
N CYS A 467 -14.44 5.25 0.48
CA CYS A 467 -13.62 5.87 -0.54
C CYS A 467 -12.26 6.30 0.06
N ILE A 468 -11.32 6.63 -0.82
CA ILE A 468 -10.07 7.30 -0.46
C ILE A 468 -10.40 8.79 -0.34
N LEU A 469 -10.00 9.41 0.76
CA LEU A 469 -10.28 10.83 1.00
C LEU A 469 -9.69 11.69 -0.12
N ASP A 470 -10.40 12.77 -0.44
CA ASP A 470 -10.03 13.79 -1.44
C ASP A 470 -9.86 13.26 -2.87
N LYS A 471 -10.20 11.99 -3.12
CA LYS A 471 -10.27 11.43 -4.48
C LYS A 471 -11.68 11.58 -5.03
N SER A 472 -11.74 11.78 -6.35
CA SER A 472 -13.01 11.89 -7.07
C SER A 472 -13.44 10.53 -7.61
N TYR A 473 -14.74 10.27 -7.62
CA TYR A 473 -15.35 9.01 -8.00
C TYR A 473 -16.59 9.24 -8.85
N TYR A 474 -17.00 8.19 -9.57
CA TYR A 474 -18.29 8.09 -10.24
C TYR A 474 -18.78 6.64 -10.29
N LEU A 475 -20.07 6.44 -10.51
CA LEU A 475 -20.64 5.11 -10.71
C LEU A 475 -20.62 4.74 -12.19
N GLU A 476 -20.29 3.48 -12.46
CA GLU A 476 -20.50 2.85 -13.75
C GLU A 476 -21.54 1.73 -13.61
N ALA A 477 -22.35 1.55 -14.66
CA ALA A 477 -23.31 0.48 -14.75
C ALA A 477 -23.09 -0.36 -16.01
N ALA A 478 -23.28 -1.68 -15.91
CA ALA A 478 -23.27 -2.61 -17.02
C ALA A 478 -24.47 -3.57 -16.92
N PRO A 479 -25.00 -4.10 -18.05
CA PRO A 479 -26.09 -5.09 -18.01
C PRO A 479 -25.71 -6.39 -17.28
N ALA A 480 -24.44 -6.75 -17.28
CA ALA A 480 -23.88 -7.91 -16.58
C ALA A 480 -22.41 -7.63 -16.22
N PRO A 481 -21.86 -8.25 -15.15
CA PRO A 481 -20.46 -8.10 -14.79
C PRO A 481 -19.57 -9.01 -15.66
N GLY A 482 -18.30 -8.64 -15.88
CA GLY A 482 -17.30 -9.48 -16.56
C GLY A 482 -16.22 -8.69 -17.32
N PRO A 483 -15.19 -9.37 -17.86
CA PRO A 483 -14.08 -8.73 -18.59
C PRO A 483 -14.51 -7.99 -19.86
N ALA A 484 -15.59 -8.44 -20.50
CA ALA A 484 -16.18 -7.84 -21.69
C ALA A 484 -17.42 -6.97 -21.37
N ALA A 485 -17.63 -6.62 -20.11
CA ALA A 485 -18.76 -5.80 -19.71
C ALA A 485 -18.61 -4.37 -20.24
N ASP A 486 -19.65 -3.89 -20.91
CA ASP A 486 -19.75 -2.51 -21.40
C ASP A 486 -20.16 -1.59 -20.24
N TRP A 487 -19.15 -1.14 -19.49
CA TRP A 487 -19.33 -0.24 -18.36
C TRP A 487 -19.59 1.19 -18.84
N GLN A 488 -20.75 1.72 -18.48
CA GLN A 488 -21.16 3.07 -18.85
C GLN A 488 -21.32 3.92 -17.58
N MET A 489 -20.71 5.10 -17.57
CA MET A 489 -20.86 6.07 -16.47
C MET A 489 -22.35 6.40 -16.26
N ILE A 490 -22.80 6.38 -15.01
CA ILE A 490 -24.11 6.90 -14.61
C ILE A 490 -24.01 8.43 -14.57
N PRO A 491 -24.73 9.17 -15.43
CA PRO A 491 -24.64 10.62 -15.46
C PRO A 491 -25.02 11.25 -14.12
N GLY A 492 -24.22 12.21 -13.65
CA GLY A 492 -24.48 12.92 -12.38
C GLY A 492 -24.07 12.16 -11.12
N SER A 493 -23.50 10.95 -11.22
CA SER A 493 -23.00 10.17 -10.08
C SER A 493 -21.61 10.61 -9.58
N GLY A 494 -21.04 11.68 -10.13
CA GLY A 494 -19.71 12.16 -9.79
C GLY A 494 -19.67 12.84 -8.42
N PHE A 495 -18.71 12.47 -7.57
CA PHE A 495 -18.51 13.12 -6.27
C PHE A 495 -17.02 13.06 -5.87
N THR A 496 -16.60 13.98 -4.99
CA THR A 496 -15.30 13.91 -4.32
C THR A 496 -15.52 13.42 -2.90
N SER A 497 -14.80 12.37 -2.50
CA SER A 497 -14.90 11.81 -1.16
C SER A 497 -14.40 12.83 -0.14
N ALA A 498 -15.29 13.30 0.72
CA ALA A 498 -14.95 14.20 1.83
C ALA A 498 -14.92 13.45 3.17
N PHE A 499 -15.38 12.20 3.19
CA PHE A 499 -15.59 11.41 4.39
C PHE A 499 -15.07 9.99 4.22
N THR A 500 -14.67 9.37 5.32
CA THR A 500 -14.26 7.95 5.35
C THR A 500 -15.36 7.03 4.83
N PHE A 501 -16.63 7.42 4.95
CA PHE A 501 -17.76 6.76 4.31
C PHE A 501 -18.60 7.78 3.56
N ASP A 502 -18.79 7.55 2.27
CA ASP A 502 -19.67 8.34 1.42
C ASP A 502 -20.95 7.56 1.12
N PHE A 503 -22.04 8.29 0.95
CA PHE A 503 -23.32 7.74 0.53
C PHE A 503 -23.58 8.17 -0.91
N VAL A 504 -23.71 7.19 -1.78
CA VAL A 504 -23.84 7.40 -3.22
C VAL A 504 -25.23 6.98 -3.65
N ASP A 505 -26.03 7.96 -4.03
CA ASP A 505 -27.35 7.72 -4.60
C ASP A 505 -27.20 7.09 -5.99
N VAL A 506 -27.78 5.91 -6.13
CA VAL A 506 -27.96 5.29 -7.43
C VAL A 506 -29.32 5.73 -7.95
N THR A 507 -29.35 6.83 -8.69
CA THR A 507 -30.59 7.38 -9.25
C THR A 507 -31.36 6.32 -10.06
N ASN A 508 -32.71 6.33 -10.01
CA ASN A 508 -33.65 5.44 -10.72
C ASN A 508 -33.51 5.40 -12.27
N THR A 509 -32.51 6.06 -12.85
CA THR A 509 -32.16 6.00 -14.28
C THR A 509 -31.32 4.77 -14.63
N ALA A 510 -30.77 4.04 -13.65
CA ALA A 510 -30.19 2.73 -13.86
C ALA A 510 -31.33 1.67 -13.90
N PRO A 511 -31.51 0.93 -15.03
CA PRO A 511 -32.44 -0.19 -15.08
C PRO A 511 -32.19 -1.17 -13.94
N ALA A 512 -33.27 -1.74 -13.37
CA ALA A 512 -33.27 -2.71 -12.25
C ALA A 512 -32.55 -4.05 -12.54
N THR A 513 -31.80 -4.12 -13.65
CA THR A 513 -31.03 -5.28 -14.09
C THR A 513 -29.62 -4.82 -14.49
N ARG A 514 -28.98 -3.97 -13.68
CA ARG A 514 -27.59 -3.54 -13.94
C ARG A 514 -26.67 -3.82 -12.76
N SER A 515 -25.46 -4.27 -13.10
CA SER A 515 -24.34 -4.33 -12.18
C SER A 515 -23.80 -2.93 -12.03
N ILE A 516 -23.45 -2.54 -10.82
CA ILE A 516 -22.87 -1.22 -10.53
C ILE A 516 -21.51 -1.37 -9.89
N ARG A 517 -20.55 -0.56 -10.32
CA ARG A 517 -19.28 -0.39 -9.63
C ARG A 517 -18.98 1.08 -9.40
N LEU A 518 -18.23 1.35 -8.33
CA LEU A 518 -17.66 2.65 -8.06
C LEU A 518 -16.28 2.71 -8.69
N ARG A 519 -16.02 3.74 -9.50
CA ARG A 519 -14.75 3.95 -10.18
C ARG A 519 -14.13 5.26 -9.73
N ARG A 520 -12.82 5.23 -9.49
CA ARG A 520 -12.03 6.44 -9.21
C ARG A 520 -11.81 7.20 -10.52
N LEU A 521 -11.95 8.52 -10.48
CA LEU A 521 -11.41 9.41 -11.50
C LEU A 521 -9.91 9.49 -11.30
N ASP A 522 -9.15 9.11 -12.32
CA ASP A 522 -7.68 9.19 -12.33
C ASP A 522 -7.20 10.64 -12.16
#